data_AF-A0A440WNF7-F1
#
_entry.id   AF-A0A440WNF7-F1
#
_cell.length_a   1.000
_cell.length_b   1.000
_cell.length_c   1.000
_cell.angle_alpha   90.00
_cell.angle_beta   90.00
_cell.angle_gamma   90.00
#
_symmetry.space_group_name_H-M   'P 1'
#
loop_
_entity.id
_entity.type
_entity.pdbx_description
1 polymer ?
#
loop_
_entity_poly.entity_id
_entity_poly.type
_entity_poly.pdbx_seq_one_letter_code
_entity_poly.pdbx_strand_id
1 'polypeptide(L)'
;MEVAANGYGIPVSFVSSGGLPVFGITDDPFTLFTHVVDFATPATIGDVAMLYTNNSNDGRPFREQTNFTACFVENAAGLLVSVPSSAVRRSDRGYWSYPRGTNRCLWNCDIPGGISAGVWVSSGGGVTAFKDQTGGDNTANSASRLVSGGANARLTQSVTLAQTNLLFQMRARRLVGTGKVNFTLDNWTTKTDVTSLLGSTSWGLPFAAQDTVTNPQFGVEFEASGDQIAVEFGDVWSTLVSGSQVSRKPQRYYARQTTAAANIAQSRPAAISTDAGSWNGTGGSRFLTPYALYAEVSSEGNAGSCGVVTGITDTFCTILPDGSVTFAQGGGISASVPAGTFVFGLGTVNKIGAQVNASGQKQLAVNGVVSSVATGGTFPASLAHIDIATNGVGSRSLWGPMKKIAIEPNVFLTTAQLQKLTT
;
A
#
# COMPACT_ATOMS: atom_id res chain seq x y z
N MET A 1 -42.57 24.01 1.68
CA MET A 1 -42.73 22.86 2.58
C MET A 1 -44.13 22.35 2.35
N GLU A 2 -44.27 21.38 1.46
CA GLU A 2 -45.55 20.75 1.14
C GLU A 2 -45.31 19.26 1.33
N VAL A 3 -45.91 18.71 2.40
CA VAL A 3 -45.77 17.30 2.77
C VAL A 3 -46.88 16.54 2.05
N ALA A 4 -46.54 15.84 0.99
CA ALA A 4 -47.45 14.90 0.35
C ALA A 4 -47.57 13.66 1.23
N ALA A 5 -48.71 13.54 1.91
CA ALA A 5 -49.17 12.31 2.52
C ALA A 5 -49.54 11.32 1.40
N ASN A 6 -48.69 10.32 1.19
CA ASN A 6 -49.08 9.01 0.66
C ASN A 6 -48.04 7.99 1.13
N GLY A 7 -48.43 7.16 2.09
CA GLY A 7 -47.64 6.02 2.55
C GLY A 7 -47.34 5.07 1.39
N TYR A 8 -46.16 4.45 1.46
CA TYR A 8 -45.45 3.68 0.43
C TYR A 8 -44.52 4.53 -0.46
N GLY A 9 -43.25 4.57 -0.02
CA GLY A 9 -42.14 5.32 -0.60
C GLY A 9 -41.71 4.78 -1.96
N ILE A 10 -42.29 5.35 -3.01
CA ILE A 10 -41.65 5.39 -4.33
C ILE A 10 -40.59 6.51 -4.27
N PRO A 11 -39.30 6.23 -4.56
CA PRO A 11 -38.28 7.28 -4.61
C PRO A 11 -38.68 8.34 -5.64
N VAL A 12 -38.94 9.57 -5.17
CA VAL A 12 -39.17 10.71 -6.05
C VAL A 12 -37.81 11.11 -6.62
N SER A 13 -37.57 10.84 -7.91
CA SER A 13 -36.38 11.32 -8.61
C SER A 13 -36.54 12.80 -8.92
N PHE A 14 -35.81 13.66 -8.20
CA PHE A 14 -35.66 15.04 -8.63
C PHE A 14 -34.55 15.08 -9.67
N VAL A 15 -34.83 15.58 -10.87
CA VAL A 15 -33.79 15.85 -11.86
C VAL A 15 -33.18 17.20 -11.46
N SER A 16 -31.94 17.19 -10.97
CA SER A 16 -31.19 18.43 -10.77
C SER A 16 -30.95 19.09 -12.13
N SER A 17 -30.66 20.40 -12.17
CA SER A 17 -30.39 21.16 -13.40
C SER A 17 -29.18 20.64 -14.23
N GLY A 18 -28.53 19.56 -13.79
CA GLY A 18 -27.50 18.80 -14.52
C GLY A 18 -27.95 17.44 -15.08
N GLY A 19 -29.25 17.10 -15.09
CA GLY A 19 -29.78 15.95 -15.83
C GLY A 19 -29.55 14.56 -15.21
N LEU A 20 -28.96 14.48 -14.01
CA LEU A 20 -28.80 13.21 -13.28
C LEU A 20 -29.94 13.01 -12.27
N PRO A 21 -30.42 11.77 -12.08
CA PRO A 21 -31.38 11.46 -11.03
C PRO A 21 -30.77 11.75 -9.67
N VAL A 22 -31.41 12.61 -8.88
CA VAL A 22 -31.19 12.66 -7.43
C VAL A 22 -31.88 11.43 -6.86
N PHE A 23 -31.10 10.40 -6.56
CA PHE A 23 -31.59 9.23 -5.82
C PHE A 23 -32.12 9.73 -4.47
N GLY A 24 -33.31 9.27 -4.09
CA GLY A 24 -33.96 9.62 -2.83
C GLY A 24 -33.03 9.40 -1.62
N ILE A 25 -33.41 9.91 -0.46
CA ILE A 25 -32.64 9.77 0.79
C ILE A 25 -32.51 8.28 1.11
N THR A 26 -31.43 7.65 0.64
CA THR A 26 -31.04 6.32 1.07
C THR A 26 -30.39 6.45 2.44
N ASP A 27 -30.83 5.66 3.41
CA ASP A 27 -30.15 5.64 4.71
C ASP A 27 -28.72 5.09 4.61
N ASP A 28 -28.40 4.34 3.56
CA ASP A 28 -27.04 3.94 3.27
C ASP A 28 -26.67 4.29 1.83
N PRO A 29 -25.91 5.38 1.58
CA PRO A 29 -25.48 5.77 0.24
C PRO A 29 -24.56 4.71 -0.41
N PHE A 30 -24.00 3.79 0.38
CA PHE A 30 -23.20 2.69 -0.16
C PHE A 30 -24.03 1.72 -1.01
N THR A 31 -25.35 1.61 -0.73
CA THR A 31 -26.27 0.76 -1.51
C THR A 31 -26.47 1.21 -2.96
N LEU A 32 -26.06 2.45 -3.29
CA LEU A 32 -26.08 2.96 -4.65
C LEU A 32 -24.95 2.39 -5.52
N PHE A 33 -23.91 1.81 -4.91
CA PHE A 33 -22.79 1.23 -5.62
C PHE A 33 -23.09 -0.21 -6.04
N THR A 34 -23.12 -0.43 -7.35
CA THR A 34 -23.33 -1.75 -7.95
C THR A 34 -22.02 -2.49 -8.19
N HIS A 35 -20.88 -1.78 -8.22
CA HIS A 35 -19.55 -2.38 -8.34
C HIS A 35 -18.74 -2.11 -7.08
N VAL A 36 -18.67 -3.13 -6.23
CA VAL A 36 -17.95 -3.09 -4.96
C VAL A 36 -16.93 -4.21 -4.96
N VAL A 37 -15.65 -3.87 -4.91
CA VAL A 37 -14.58 -4.84 -4.69
C VAL A 37 -14.15 -4.78 -3.23
N ASP A 38 -14.43 -5.85 -2.50
CA ASP A 38 -13.89 -6.10 -1.17
C ASP A 38 -12.66 -7.02 -1.29
N PHE A 39 -11.51 -6.49 -0.89
CA PHE A 39 -10.24 -7.19 -0.98
C PHE A 39 -9.92 -8.01 0.27
N ALA A 40 -10.63 -7.79 1.37
CA ALA A 40 -10.43 -8.48 2.65
C ALA A 40 -11.30 -9.73 2.76
N THR A 41 -12.51 -9.68 2.20
CA THR A 41 -13.42 -10.82 2.10
C THR A 41 -13.70 -11.11 0.62
N PRO A 42 -13.32 -12.28 0.09
CA PRO A 42 -13.52 -12.60 -1.33
C PRO A 42 -14.99 -12.68 -1.78
N ALA A 43 -15.96 -12.42 -0.90
CA ALA A 43 -17.37 -12.30 -1.22
C ALA A 43 -17.65 -10.90 -1.78
N THR A 44 -17.51 -10.75 -3.09
CA THR A 44 -17.81 -9.51 -3.82
C THR A 44 -19.33 -9.37 -3.95
N ILE A 45 -19.90 -8.21 -3.61
CA ILE A 45 -21.30 -7.87 -3.92
C ILE A 45 -21.29 -7.21 -5.31
N GLY A 46 -21.93 -7.84 -6.29
CA GLY A 46 -22.09 -7.29 -7.65
C GLY A 46 -21.10 -7.81 -8.70
N ASP A 47 -19.93 -8.31 -8.29
CA ASP A 47 -18.98 -9.01 -9.17
C ASP A 47 -18.80 -10.47 -8.71
N VAL A 48 -18.55 -11.42 -9.62
CA VAL A 48 -18.20 -12.80 -9.25
C VAL A 48 -16.83 -12.78 -8.58
N ALA A 49 -16.65 -13.52 -7.48
CA ALA A 49 -15.39 -13.67 -6.75
C ALA A 49 -14.21 -13.59 -7.71
N MET A 50 -13.32 -12.58 -7.52
CA MET A 50 -12.24 -12.29 -8.46
C MET A 50 -11.27 -13.48 -8.53
N LEU A 51 -11.56 -14.42 -9.42
CA LEU A 51 -10.73 -15.60 -9.60
C LEU A 51 -9.46 -15.19 -10.34
N TYR A 52 -8.38 -15.68 -9.78
CA TYR A 52 -7.01 -15.40 -10.06
C TYR A 52 -6.54 -15.48 -11.53
N THR A 53 -7.27 -16.23 -12.35
CA THR A 53 -6.75 -16.80 -13.59
C THR A 53 -7.53 -16.40 -14.84
N ASN A 54 -8.60 -15.60 -14.73
CA ASN A 54 -9.40 -15.25 -15.90
C ASN A 54 -9.11 -13.82 -16.39
N ASN A 55 -8.37 -13.71 -17.49
CA ASN A 55 -8.24 -12.45 -18.22
C ASN A 55 -9.47 -12.18 -19.12
N SER A 56 -10.64 -12.72 -18.77
CA SER A 56 -11.87 -12.60 -19.56
C SER A 56 -12.47 -11.20 -19.45
N ASN A 57 -13.17 -10.78 -20.51
CA ASN A 57 -13.98 -9.57 -20.51
C ASN A 57 -15.28 -9.81 -19.72
N ASP A 58 -15.20 -9.82 -18.40
CA ASP A 58 -16.34 -10.08 -17.52
C ASP A 58 -17.00 -8.80 -16.99
N GLY A 59 -16.71 -7.64 -17.61
CA GLY A 59 -17.36 -6.36 -17.28
C GLY A 59 -16.77 -5.62 -16.07
N ARG A 60 -15.76 -6.18 -15.41
CA ARG A 60 -15.09 -5.54 -14.26
C ARG A 60 -14.31 -4.27 -14.65
N PRO A 61 -14.27 -3.24 -13.79
CA PRO A 61 -13.56 -1.97 -14.06
C PRO A 61 -12.03 -2.09 -14.04
N PHE A 62 -11.49 -3.13 -13.40
CA PHE A 62 -10.04 -3.39 -13.37
C PHE A 62 -9.74 -4.88 -13.22
N ARG A 63 -8.50 -5.25 -13.54
CA ARG A 63 -7.93 -6.60 -13.40
C ARG A 63 -6.95 -6.65 -12.25
N GLU A 64 -6.76 -7.84 -11.70
CA GLU A 64 -5.65 -8.10 -10.81
C GLU A 64 -4.40 -8.40 -11.64
N GLN A 65 -3.40 -7.52 -11.62
CA GLN A 65 -2.14 -7.85 -12.28
C GLN A 65 -1.44 -9.01 -11.58
N THR A 66 -0.85 -9.87 -12.40
CA THR A 66 -0.04 -10.99 -11.95
C THR A 66 1.28 -10.49 -11.34
N ASN A 67 1.44 -10.65 -10.03
CA ASN A 67 2.74 -10.46 -9.38
C ASN A 67 3.62 -11.69 -9.64
N PHE A 68 4.83 -11.52 -10.18
CA PHE A 68 5.70 -12.63 -10.58
C PHE A 68 6.65 -13.15 -9.49
N THR A 69 6.59 -12.58 -8.28
CA THR A 69 7.42 -13.00 -7.14
C THR A 69 6.52 -13.33 -5.96
N ALA A 70 6.63 -14.57 -5.46
CA ALA A 70 5.96 -15.00 -4.24
C ALA A 70 6.52 -14.23 -3.05
N CYS A 71 5.66 -13.84 -2.12
CA CYS A 71 6.06 -13.07 -0.96
C CYS A 71 5.14 -13.36 0.23
N PHE A 72 5.32 -12.61 1.30
CA PHE A 72 4.45 -12.58 2.45
C PHE A 72 3.97 -11.14 2.68
N VAL A 73 2.75 -11.02 3.20
CA VAL A 73 2.17 -9.77 3.69
C VAL A 73 1.53 -10.01 5.05
N GLU A 74 1.28 -8.95 5.82
CA GLU A 74 0.69 -9.09 7.15
C GLU A 74 -0.83 -9.25 7.07
N ASN A 75 -1.40 -10.01 8.00
CA ASN A 75 -2.83 -10.09 8.23
C ASN A 75 -3.26 -9.14 9.37
N ALA A 76 -4.55 -9.12 9.71
CA ALA A 76 -5.13 -8.25 10.72
C ALA A 76 -4.58 -8.57 12.13
N ALA A 77 -4.18 -9.82 12.36
CA ALA A 77 -3.51 -10.27 13.58
C ALA A 77 -2.00 -9.96 13.62
N GLY A 78 -1.43 -9.38 12.55
CA GLY A 78 0.00 -9.08 12.45
C GLY A 78 0.88 -10.28 12.07
N LEU A 79 0.29 -11.42 11.72
CA LEU A 79 0.99 -12.60 11.21
C LEU A 79 1.23 -12.46 9.71
N LEU A 80 2.32 -13.05 9.25
CA LEU A 80 2.64 -13.13 7.83
C LEU A 80 1.85 -14.25 7.15
N VAL A 81 1.18 -13.91 6.06
CA VAL A 81 0.51 -14.86 5.17
C VAL A 81 1.24 -14.94 3.84
N SER A 82 1.44 -16.16 3.34
CA SER A 82 2.09 -16.37 2.05
C SER A 82 1.16 -15.99 0.90
N VAL A 83 1.72 -15.30 -0.10
CA VAL A 83 1.04 -14.94 -1.34
C VAL A 83 1.83 -15.53 -2.53
N PRO A 84 1.17 -16.28 -3.44
CA PRO A 84 1.82 -16.89 -4.58
C PRO A 84 2.28 -15.88 -5.65
N SER A 85 3.22 -16.31 -6.50
CA SER A 85 3.81 -15.57 -7.61
C SER A 85 2.88 -15.46 -8.84
N SER A 86 1.62 -15.14 -8.61
CA SER A 86 0.76 -14.70 -9.71
C SER A 86 -0.36 -13.73 -9.30
N ALA A 87 -0.41 -13.25 -8.03
CA ALA A 87 -1.59 -12.56 -7.43
C ALA A 87 -1.36 -11.18 -6.90
N VAL A 88 -2.41 -10.36 -6.94
CA VAL A 88 -2.49 -9.19 -6.09
C VAL A 88 -2.28 -9.62 -4.64
N ARG A 89 -1.40 -8.92 -3.93
CA ARG A 89 -0.92 -9.34 -2.60
C ARG A 89 -1.96 -9.02 -1.54
N ARG A 90 -2.67 -10.03 -1.03
CA ARG A 90 -3.82 -9.86 -0.14
C ARG A 90 -3.64 -10.56 1.20
N SER A 91 -4.34 -10.03 2.18
CA SER A 91 -4.69 -10.68 3.45
C SER A 91 -6.11 -10.26 3.84
N ASP A 92 -6.56 -10.69 5.02
CA ASP A 92 -7.80 -10.20 5.66
C ASP A 92 -7.81 -8.68 5.97
N ARG A 93 -6.71 -7.96 5.70
CA ARG A 93 -6.66 -6.48 5.73
C ARG A 93 -7.04 -5.83 4.40
N GLY A 94 -7.14 -6.61 3.32
CA GLY A 94 -7.28 -6.10 1.96
C GLY A 94 -6.08 -6.45 1.09
N TYR A 95 -5.95 -5.78 -0.05
CA TYR A 95 -4.74 -5.89 -0.85
C TYR A 95 -3.72 -4.83 -0.44
N TRP A 96 -2.47 -5.23 -0.41
CA TRP A 96 -1.34 -4.40 -0.05
C TRP A 96 -0.76 -3.72 -1.28
N SER A 97 -0.60 -2.41 -1.21
CA SER A 97 0.15 -1.60 -2.17
C SER A 97 1.43 -1.08 -1.53
N TYR A 98 2.55 -1.26 -2.23
CA TYR A 98 3.82 -0.58 -1.99
C TYR A 98 4.51 -0.32 -3.33
N PRO A 99 5.38 0.71 -3.42
CA PRO A 99 6.17 0.92 -4.61
C PRO A 99 7.02 -0.30 -4.95
N ARG A 100 7.31 -0.47 -6.25
CA ARG A 100 8.19 -1.53 -6.73
C ARG A 100 9.59 -1.36 -6.10
N GLY A 101 10.17 -2.46 -5.67
CA GLY A 101 11.54 -2.52 -5.16
C GLY A 101 12.28 -3.76 -5.60
N THR A 102 13.61 -3.73 -5.46
CA THR A 102 14.45 -4.93 -5.58
C THR A 102 15.11 -5.16 -4.23
N ASN A 103 14.77 -6.28 -3.60
CA ASN A 103 15.45 -6.71 -2.38
C ASN A 103 16.75 -7.40 -2.79
N ARG A 104 17.87 -6.98 -2.20
CA ARG A 104 19.21 -7.49 -2.48
C ARG A 104 19.87 -8.17 -1.28
N CYS A 105 19.14 -8.30 -0.18
CA CYS A 105 19.61 -8.94 1.03
C CYS A 105 19.51 -10.46 0.87
N LEU A 106 20.65 -11.09 0.63
CA LEU A 106 20.75 -12.53 0.41
C LEU A 106 20.66 -13.29 1.75
N TRP A 107 20.16 -14.52 1.69
CA TRP A 107 19.99 -15.40 2.86
C TRP A 107 19.15 -14.78 3.98
N ASN A 108 18.16 -13.96 3.62
CA ASN A 108 17.49 -13.03 4.53
C ASN A 108 16.55 -13.66 5.59
N CYS A 109 16.28 -14.96 5.48
CA CYS A 109 15.61 -15.76 6.52
C CYS A 109 16.49 -16.91 7.05
N ASP A 110 17.68 -17.12 6.46
CA ASP A 110 18.60 -18.21 6.77
C ASP A 110 20.03 -17.68 6.90
N ILE A 111 20.23 -16.83 7.89
CA ILE A 111 21.51 -16.18 8.15
C ILE A 111 22.64 -17.21 8.40
N PRO A 112 22.44 -18.34 9.11
CA PRO A 112 23.48 -19.35 9.28
C PRO A 112 23.95 -19.96 7.95
N GLY A 113 23.02 -20.25 7.03
CA GLY A 113 23.35 -20.69 5.68
C GLY A 113 24.15 -19.63 4.92
N GLY A 114 23.77 -18.36 5.06
CA GLY A 114 24.49 -17.24 4.45
C GLY A 114 25.88 -16.98 5.02
N ILE A 115 26.12 -17.22 6.31
CA ILE A 115 27.46 -17.21 6.91
C ILE A 115 28.31 -18.34 6.33
N SER A 116 27.75 -19.56 6.25
CA SER A 116 28.43 -20.72 5.68
C SER A 116 28.79 -20.51 4.20
N ALA A 117 27.96 -19.77 3.47
CA ALA A 117 28.19 -19.38 2.08
C ALA A 117 29.12 -18.16 1.93
N GLY A 118 29.63 -17.58 3.02
CA GLY A 118 30.51 -16.39 3.00
C GLY A 118 29.82 -15.08 2.60
N VAL A 119 28.49 -15.07 2.54
CA VAL A 119 27.69 -13.92 2.13
C VAL A 119 27.49 -12.95 3.30
N TRP A 120 27.32 -13.49 4.51
CA TRP A 120 27.30 -12.72 5.75
C TRP A 120 28.63 -12.91 6.49
N VAL A 121 29.32 -11.80 6.77
CA VAL A 121 30.63 -11.78 7.42
C VAL A 121 30.50 -11.28 8.84
N SER A 122 30.89 -12.12 9.79
CA SER A 122 30.96 -11.79 11.21
C SER A 122 32.28 -11.09 11.53
N SER A 123 32.26 -10.04 12.37
CA SER A 123 33.47 -9.30 12.77
C SER A 123 33.29 -8.60 14.14
N GLY A 124 34.33 -7.89 14.60
CA GLY A 124 34.36 -7.25 15.91
C GLY A 124 34.37 -8.29 17.03
N GLY A 125 33.37 -8.25 17.91
CA GLY A 125 33.14 -9.27 18.96
C GLY A 125 32.55 -10.61 18.47
N GLY A 126 32.21 -10.71 17.17
CA GLY A 126 31.68 -11.92 16.54
C GLY A 126 30.18 -12.14 16.79
N VAL A 127 29.44 -12.44 15.73
CA VAL A 127 28.02 -12.85 15.79
C VAL A 127 27.90 -14.31 15.38
N THR A 128 27.25 -15.11 16.23
CA THR A 128 26.83 -16.47 15.88
C THR A 128 25.35 -16.45 15.49
N ALA A 129 24.97 -17.23 14.47
CA ALA A 129 23.59 -17.34 14.03
C ALA A 129 23.08 -18.79 14.14
N PHE A 130 21.81 -18.94 14.49
CA PHE A 130 21.08 -20.21 14.52
C PHE A 130 19.76 -20.08 13.76
N LYS A 131 19.28 -21.14 13.10
CA LYS A 131 17.98 -21.14 12.39
C LYS A 131 16.93 -21.90 13.21
N ASP A 132 16.58 -21.34 14.36
CA ASP A 132 15.81 -22.01 15.41
C ASP A 132 14.60 -21.19 15.90
N GLN A 133 14.28 -20.08 15.25
CA GLN A 133 13.19 -19.21 15.65
C GLN A 133 11.93 -19.47 14.81
N THR A 134 10.78 -19.43 15.48
CA THR A 134 9.47 -19.34 14.81
C THR A 134 9.34 -17.98 14.13
N GLY A 135 9.13 -17.95 12.83
CA GLY A 135 9.00 -16.72 12.05
C GLY A 135 7.64 -16.02 12.21
N GLY A 136 7.48 -14.88 11.53
CA GLY A 136 6.25 -14.09 11.55
C GLY A 136 5.05 -14.80 10.92
N ASP A 137 5.28 -15.88 10.18
CA ASP A 137 4.27 -16.78 9.61
C ASP A 137 3.91 -17.93 10.56
N ASN A 138 4.36 -17.90 11.82
CA ASN A 138 4.22 -18.96 12.82
C ASN A 138 4.86 -20.31 12.42
N THR A 139 5.71 -20.34 11.39
CA THR A 139 6.43 -21.56 11.01
C THR A 139 7.67 -21.72 11.87
N ALA A 140 7.86 -22.91 12.46
CA ALA A 140 9.08 -23.22 13.20
C ALA A 140 10.31 -23.22 12.28
N ASN A 141 11.46 -22.74 12.79
CA ASN A 141 12.73 -22.69 12.05
C ASN A 141 12.67 -21.89 10.72
N SER A 142 11.74 -20.93 10.60
CA SER A 142 11.64 -20.03 9.45
C SER A 142 12.37 -18.70 9.65
N ALA A 143 12.84 -18.42 10.87
CA ALA A 143 13.64 -17.24 11.23
C ALA A 143 14.97 -17.61 11.91
N SER A 144 15.90 -16.66 11.93
CA SER A 144 17.24 -16.83 12.51
C SER A 144 17.36 -16.14 13.86
N ARG A 145 18.04 -16.74 14.83
CA ARG A 145 18.54 -16.10 16.06
C ARG A 145 19.98 -15.64 15.85
N LEU A 146 20.27 -14.40 16.23
CA LEU A 146 21.62 -13.85 16.26
C LEU A 146 22.06 -13.69 17.71
N VAL A 147 23.29 -14.09 18.02
CA VAL A 147 23.89 -14.04 19.36
C VAL A 147 25.20 -13.27 19.30
N SER A 148 25.28 -12.21 20.10
CA SER A 148 26.49 -11.42 20.29
C SER A 148 27.51 -12.20 21.12
N GLY A 149 28.68 -12.48 20.54
CA GLY A 149 29.80 -13.13 21.24
C GLY A 149 30.66 -12.16 22.07
N GLY A 150 30.53 -10.86 21.84
CA GLY A 150 31.37 -9.83 22.46
C GLY A 150 30.80 -8.43 22.23
N ALA A 151 31.37 -7.42 22.90
CA ALA A 151 30.96 -6.04 22.64
C ALA A 151 31.28 -5.62 21.20
N ASN A 152 30.41 -4.81 20.60
CA ASN A 152 30.50 -4.39 19.20
C ASN A 152 30.59 -5.59 18.22
N ALA A 153 29.85 -6.66 18.50
CA ALA A 153 29.72 -7.80 17.60
C ALA A 153 28.94 -7.39 16.36
N ARG A 154 29.50 -7.64 15.17
CA ARG A 154 28.95 -7.18 13.87
C ARG A 154 28.69 -8.35 12.94
N LEU A 155 27.63 -8.22 12.15
CA LEU A 155 27.34 -9.10 11.02
C LEU A 155 26.99 -8.24 9.81
N THR A 156 27.76 -8.36 8.73
CA THR A 156 27.67 -7.48 7.57
C THR A 156 27.56 -8.28 6.27
N GLN A 157 26.75 -7.79 5.34
CA GLN A 157 26.72 -8.23 3.94
C GLN A 157 27.06 -7.03 3.05
N SER A 158 27.79 -7.29 1.98
CA SER A 158 28.12 -6.27 0.97
C SER A 158 27.33 -6.57 -0.30
N VAL A 159 26.80 -5.54 -0.97
CA VAL A 159 26.27 -5.68 -2.32
C VAL A 159 26.87 -4.62 -3.24
N THR A 160 27.20 -4.99 -4.47
CA THR A 160 27.64 -4.05 -5.50
C THR A 160 26.43 -3.30 -6.04
N LEU A 161 26.33 -2.02 -5.72
CA LEU A 161 25.16 -1.20 -6.06
C LEU A 161 25.53 0.28 -5.98
N ALA A 162 25.09 1.07 -6.95
CA ALA A 162 25.10 2.52 -6.86
C ALA A 162 23.64 3.00 -6.94
N GLN A 163 23.10 3.48 -5.83
CA GLN A 163 21.73 3.98 -5.76
C GLN A 163 21.65 5.19 -4.83
N THR A 164 20.68 6.04 -5.11
CA THR A 164 20.20 7.03 -4.15
C THR A 164 19.06 6.43 -3.32
N ASN A 165 18.91 6.88 -2.08
CA ASN A 165 17.85 6.51 -1.14
C ASN A 165 17.77 5.01 -0.84
N LEU A 166 18.83 4.47 -0.23
CA LEU A 166 18.82 3.10 0.27
C LEU A 166 18.16 3.00 1.64
N LEU A 167 17.48 1.87 1.85
CA LEU A 167 16.99 1.44 3.14
C LEU A 167 17.44 0.01 3.40
N PHE A 168 17.96 -0.24 4.60
CA PHE A 168 18.13 -1.57 5.16
C PHE A 168 17.12 -1.79 6.28
N GLN A 169 16.33 -2.85 6.18
CA GLN A 169 15.39 -3.29 7.21
C GLN A 169 15.56 -4.77 7.49
N MET A 170 15.10 -5.19 8.66
CA MET A 170 14.81 -6.59 8.97
C MET A 170 13.54 -6.63 9.81
N ARG A 171 12.75 -7.68 9.75
CA ARG A 171 11.81 -7.96 10.85
C ARG A 171 12.63 -8.52 11.99
N ALA A 172 12.51 -7.93 13.18
CA ALA A 172 13.30 -8.37 14.32
C ALA A 172 12.57 -8.21 15.66
N ARG A 173 12.91 -9.07 16.61
CA ARG A 173 12.45 -8.97 18.01
C ARG A 173 13.59 -9.27 18.97
N ARG A 174 13.58 -8.60 20.12
CA ARG A 174 14.54 -8.84 21.20
C ARG A 174 14.28 -10.20 21.83
N LEU A 175 15.34 -10.97 22.05
CA LEU A 175 15.27 -12.23 22.79
C LEU A 175 15.90 -12.09 24.17
N VAL A 176 17.12 -11.52 24.21
CA VAL A 176 17.92 -11.37 25.43
C VAL A 176 18.67 -10.05 25.36
N GLY A 177 18.85 -9.42 26.54
CA GLY A 177 19.69 -8.25 26.71
C GLY A 177 18.96 -6.92 26.54
N THR A 178 19.66 -5.86 26.94
CA THR A 178 19.19 -4.46 26.90
C THR A 178 20.16 -3.55 26.18
N GLY A 179 21.27 -4.09 25.67
CA GLY A 179 22.27 -3.35 24.92
C GLY A 179 21.70 -2.81 23.62
N LYS A 180 22.37 -1.79 23.08
CA LYS A 180 21.95 -1.20 21.81
C LYS A 180 22.14 -2.20 20.67
N VAL A 181 21.17 -2.19 19.77
CA VAL A 181 21.24 -2.85 18.47
C VAL A 181 21.26 -1.76 17.41
N ASN A 182 22.32 -1.75 16.61
CA ASN A 182 22.54 -0.74 15.58
C ASN A 182 22.44 -1.36 14.19
N PHE A 183 21.82 -0.66 13.25
CA PHE A 183 21.87 -0.97 11.83
C PHE A 183 22.80 0.00 11.09
N THR A 184 23.40 -0.48 10.00
CA THR A 184 24.25 0.32 9.11
C THR A 184 23.95 0.01 7.65
N LEU A 185 24.34 0.92 6.76
CA LEU A 185 24.36 0.78 5.30
C LEU A 185 25.75 1.03 4.71
N ASP A 186 26.71 1.52 5.51
CA ASP A 186 27.97 2.11 5.05
C ASP A 186 29.19 1.65 5.88
N ASN A 187 29.22 0.34 6.18
CA ASN A 187 30.32 -0.30 6.90
C ASN A 187 30.61 0.37 8.26
N TRP A 188 29.55 0.67 9.02
CA TRP A 188 29.65 1.24 10.37
C TRP A 188 30.18 2.66 10.44
N THR A 189 30.31 3.36 9.30
CA THR A 189 30.61 4.81 9.28
C THR A 189 29.47 5.56 9.96
N THR A 190 28.23 5.15 9.67
CA THR A 190 27.05 5.56 10.42
C THR A 190 26.39 4.38 11.09
N LYS A 191 25.78 4.66 12.24
CA LYS A 191 25.01 3.72 13.04
C LYS A 191 23.64 4.31 13.31
N THR A 192 22.60 3.56 13.01
CA THR A 192 21.24 3.87 13.42
C THR A 192 20.88 2.96 14.58
N ASP A 193 20.68 3.52 15.77
CA ASP A 193 20.16 2.78 16.92
C ASP A 193 18.70 2.40 16.65
N VAL A 194 18.43 1.10 16.53
CA VAL A 194 17.10 0.55 16.26
C VAL A 194 16.50 -0.15 17.47
N THR A 195 17.10 0.01 18.65
CA THR A 195 16.74 -0.71 19.87
C THR A 195 15.28 -0.55 20.24
N SER A 196 14.74 0.66 20.11
CA SER A 196 13.32 0.97 20.41
C SER A 196 12.34 0.43 19.38
N LEU A 197 12.82 -0.01 18.21
CA LEU A 197 12.01 -0.58 17.13
C LEU A 197 11.95 -2.11 17.19
N LEU A 198 12.73 -2.74 18.08
CA LEU A 198 12.66 -4.18 18.32
C LEU A 198 11.41 -4.48 19.15
N GLY A 199 10.56 -5.37 18.67
CA GLY A 199 9.47 -5.87 19.50
C GLY A 199 9.98 -6.76 20.63
N SER A 200 9.31 -6.74 21.78
CA SER A 200 9.64 -7.59 22.94
C SER A 200 8.94 -8.95 22.87
N THR A 201 7.72 -8.98 22.33
CA THR A 201 6.90 -10.20 22.16
C THR A 201 6.44 -10.38 20.71
N SER A 202 6.17 -9.29 20.00
CA SER A 202 5.85 -9.26 18.58
C SER A 202 7.09 -8.99 17.72
N TRP A 203 6.99 -9.26 16.41
CA TRP A 203 7.98 -8.81 15.46
C TRP A 203 7.92 -7.29 15.30
N GLY A 204 9.06 -6.62 15.47
CA GLY A 204 9.27 -5.23 15.09
C GLY A 204 9.79 -5.12 13.65
N LEU A 205 9.81 -3.89 13.13
CA LEU A 205 10.33 -3.57 11.79
C LEU A 205 11.41 -2.48 11.86
N PRO A 206 12.55 -2.76 12.52
CA PRO A 206 13.68 -1.84 12.55
C PRO A 206 14.25 -1.58 11.15
N PHE A 207 14.75 -0.37 10.95
CA PHE A 207 15.38 0.03 9.70
C PHE A 207 16.43 1.13 9.88
N ALA A 208 17.35 1.22 8.93
CA ALA A 208 18.29 2.32 8.71
C ALA A 208 18.16 2.79 7.26
N ALA A 209 18.38 4.08 7.01
CA ALA A 209 18.24 4.61 5.66
C ALA A 209 19.24 5.75 5.37
N GLN A 210 19.73 5.83 4.14
CA GLN A 210 20.75 6.80 3.71
C GLN A 210 20.50 7.31 2.28
N ASP A 211 20.87 8.56 2.00
CA ASP A 211 20.62 9.22 0.70
C ASP A 211 21.50 8.72 -0.43
N THR A 212 22.79 8.49 -0.18
CA THR A 212 23.72 8.09 -1.24
C THR A 212 24.71 7.11 -0.67
N VAL A 213 24.63 5.86 -1.13
CA VAL A 213 25.57 4.81 -0.75
C VAL A 213 25.98 4.06 -2.02
N THR A 214 27.29 4.00 -2.24
CA THR A 214 27.88 3.19 -3.30
C THR A 214 28.51 1.96 -2.67
N ASN A 215 28.25 0.80 -3.24
CA ASN A 215 28.67 -0.51 -2.74
C ASN A 215 28.32 -0.68 -1.24
N PRO A 216 27.03 -0.56 -0.88
CA PRO A 216 26.60 -0.59 0.50
C PRO A 216 27.08 -1.86 1.21
N GLN A 217 27.57 -1.66 2.43
CA GLN A 217 27.95 -2.70 3.37
C GLN A 217 27.03 -2.55 4.57
N PHE A 218 25.97 -3.34 4.59
CA PHE A 218 24.87 -3.21 5.54
C PHE A 218 24.89 -4.34 6.54
N GLY A 219 24.30 -4.12 7.71
CA GLY A 219 24.38 -5.12 8.75
C GLY A 219 23.82 -4.71 10.09
N VAL A 220 24.01 -5.59 11.05
CA VAL A 220 23.58 -5.46 12.46
C VAL A 220 24.77 -5.52 13.41
N GLU A 221 24.78 -4.64 14.41
CA GLU A 221 25.76 -4.61 15.50
C GLU A 221 25.06 -4.71 16.85
N PHE A 222 25.65 -5.45 17.77
CA PHE A 222 25.30 -5.50 19.17
C PHE A 222 26.38 -4.79 19.98
N GLU A 223 26.03 -3.80 20.79
CA GLU A 223 27.01 -3.12 21.64
C GLU A 223 27.41 -3.96 22.86
N ALA A 224 26.52 -4.82 23.35
CA ALA A 224 26.75 -5.67 24.51
C ALA A 224 26.98 -7.15 24.12
N SER A 225 27.83 -7.85 24.87
CA SER A 225 28.01 -9.30 24.76
C SER A 225 26.80 -10.04 25.33
N GLY A 226 26.43 -11.17 24.72
CA GLY A 226 25.30 -11.99 25.16
C GLY A 226 23.92 -11.50 24.73
N ASP A 227 23.83 -10.29 24.16
CA ASP A 227 22.59 -9.79 23.54
C ASP A 227 22.14 -10.71 22.39
N GLN A 228 20.82 -10.88 22.26
CA GLN A 228 20.22 -11.74 21.25
C GLN A 228 18.97 -11.11 20.64
N ILE A 229 18.82 -11.28 19.33
CA ILE A 229 17.60 -10.96 18.58
C ILE A 229 17.22 -12.12 17.67
N ALA A 230 15.93 -12.25 17.38
CA ALA A 230 15.45 -13.02 16.24
C ALA A 230 15.31 -12.07 15.05
N VAL A 231 15.64 -12.56 13.85
CA VAL A 231 15.56 -11.82 12.58
C VAL A 231 14.98 -12.68 11.47
N GLU A 232 14.23 -12.04 10.58
CA GLU A 232 13.75 -12.60 9.31
C GLU A 232 13.55 -11.48 8.29
N PHE A 233 13.47 -11.86 7.01
CA PHE A 233 13.16 -10.97 5.89
C PHE A 233 13.99 -9.67 5.90
N GLY A 234 15.31 -9.81 6.06
CA GLY A 234 16.23 -8.74 5.73
C GLY A 234 15.99 -8.20 4.31
N ASP A 235 16.05 -6.89 4.17
CA ASP A 235 15.80 -6.22 2.91
C ASP A 235 16.72 -5.03 2.73
N VAL A 236 17.43 -5.02 1.61
CA VAL A 236 18.15 -3.85 1.13
C VAL A 236 17.55 -3.47 -0.20
N TRP A 237 16.88 -2.34 -0.20
CA TRP A 237 16.14 -1.87 -1.35
C TRP A 237 16.26 -0.37 -1.52
N SER A 238 15.98 0.05 -2.75
CA SER A 238 15.81 1.45 -3.14
C SER A 238 14.41 1.59 -3.73
N THR A 239 13.76 2.71 -3.43
CA THR A 239 12.56 3.13 -4.15
C THR A 239 12.98 3.91 -5.39
N LEU A 240 12.33 3.71 -6.53
CA LEU A 240 12.45 4.59 -7.72
C LEU A 240 11.75 5.96 -7.52
N VAL A 241 11.45 6.34 -6.29
CA VAL A 241 10.59 7.48 -5.95
C VAL A 241 11.43 8.63 -5.39
N SER A 242 11.16 9.86 -5.84
CA SER A 242 11.93 11.05 -5.48
C SER A 242 11.93 11.34 -3.98
N GLY A 243 13.08 11.80 -3.46
CA GLY A 243 13.34 11.95 -2.02
C GLY A 243 12.39 12.87 -1.24
N SER A 244 11.54 13.67 -1.91
CA SER A 244 10.55 14.53 -1.23
C SER A 244 9.25 13.80 -0.85
N GLN A 245 8.97 12.64 -1.44
CA GLN A 245 7.74 11.86 -1.18
C GLN A 245 8.00 10.57 -0.41
N VAL A 246 9.26 10.27 -0.11
CA VAL A 246 9.65 9.11 0.70
C VAL A 246 9.89 9.62 2.11
N SER A 247 8.87 9.55 2.99
CA SER A 247 9.24 9.10 4.33
C SER A 247 9.84 7.72 4.09
N ARG A 248 11.16 7.55 4.31
CA ARG A 248 11.92 6.29 4.09
C ARG A 248 11.34 5.20 4.98
N LYS A 249 10.17 4.73 4.63
CA LYS A 249 9.41 3.74 5.37
C LYS A 249 9.85 2.37 4.90
N PRO A 250 9.87 1.39 5.81
CA PRO A 250 10.09 0.02 5.41
C PRO A 250 8.93 -0.48 4.54
N GLN A 251 9.21 -1.35 3.58
CA GLN A 251 8.16 -2.06 2.84
C GLN A 251 7.63 -3.25 3.64
N ARG A 252 6.38 -3.65 3.37
CA ARG A 252 5.76 -4.85 3.97
C ARG A 252 5.48 -5.97 2.97
N TYR A 253 6.18 -5.93 1.85
CA TYR A 253 6.33 -7.09 1.00
C TYR A 253 7.59 -7.84 1.39
N TYR A 254 7.41 -9.05 1.90
CA TYR A 254 8.52 -9.83 2.42
C TYR A 254 8.80 -11.02 1.50
N ALA A 255 9.94 -11.05 0.82
CA ALA A 255 10.33 -12.18 -0.02
C ALA A 255 11.51 -12.92 0.61
N ARG A 256 11.44 -14.25 0.64
CA ARG A 256 12.58 -15.07 1.05
C ARG A 256 13.63 -15.05 -0.06
N GLN A 257 14.87 -14.82 0.31
CA GLN A 257 16.02 -14.80 -0.59
C GLN A 257 17.12 -15.66 -0.04
N THR A 258 17.78 -16.38 -0.93
CA THR A 258 18.99 -17.16 -0.63
C THR A 258 20.13 -16.63 -1.47
N THR A 259 20.18 -16.96 -2.75
CA THR A 259 21.35 -16.71 -3.60
C THR A 259 21.16 -15.62 -4.65
N ALA A 260 19.94 -15.12 -4.84
CA ALA A 260 19.64 -14.11 -5.85
C ALA A 260 18.75 -12.99 -5.30
N ALA A 261 19.02 -11.77 -5.78
CA ALA A 261 18.13 -10.64 -5.58
C ALA A 261 16.78 -10.91 -6.25
N ALA A 262 15.70 -10.48 -5.60
CA ALA A 262 14.35 -10.64 -6.09
C ALA A 262 13.71 -9.27 -6.33
N ASN A 263 13.08 -9.14 -7.51
CA ASN A 263 12.24 -8.01 -7.81
C ASN A 263 10.89 -8.23 -7.13
N ILE A 264 10.59 -7.39 -6.16
CA ILE A 264 9.29 -7.34 -5.52
C ILE A 264 8.48 -6.31 -6.30
N ALA A 265 7.80 -6.81 -7.34
CA ALA A 265 6.92 -6.01 -8.19
C ALA A 265 5.91 -5.26 -7.34
N GLN A 266 5.48 -4.07 -7.75
CA GLN A 266 4.33 -3.44 -7.13
C GLN A 266 3.07 -4.24 -7.43
N SER A 267 2.28 -4.52 -6.40
CA SER A 267 0.94 -5.05 -6.60
C SER A 267 0.03 -3.92 -7.05
N ARG A 268 -0.53 -4.02 -8.26
CA ARG A 268 -1.44 -3.01 -8.81
C ARG A 268 -2.67 -3.65 -9.47
N PRO A 269 -3.85 -3.57 -8.85
CA PRO A 269 -5.08 -3.74 -9.60
C PRO A 269 -5.17 -2.62 -10.64
N ALA A 270 -5.32 -2.97 -11.91
CA ALA A 270 -5.25 -2.02 -13.00
C ALA A 270 -6.04 -2.47 -14.24
N ALA A 271 -6.38 -1.53 -15.11
CA ALA A 271 -6.80 -1.79 -16.49
C ALA A 271 -6.00 -0.89 -17.43
N ILE A 272 -5.48 -1.41 -18.53
CA ILE A 272 -4.66 -0.63 -19.49
C ILE A 272 -5.22 -0.72 -20.90
N SER A 273 -4.80 0.20 -21.77
CA SER A 273 -5.35 0.30 -23.14
C SER A 273 -5.15 -0.88 -24.07
N THR A 274 -4.25 -1.78 -23.70
CA THR A 274 -3.98 -3.02 -24.42
C THR A 274 -4.77 -4.22 -23.87
N ASP A 275 -5.55 -4.04 -22.81
CA ASP A 275 -6.36 -5.11 -22.21
C ASP A 275 -7.61 -5.40 -23.05
N ALA A 276 -7.57 -6.47 -23.85
CA ALA A 276 -8.75 -6.98 -24.54
C ALA A 276 -9.82 -7.40 -23.50
N GLY A 277 -10.81 -6.54 -23.27
CA GLY A 277 -11.98 -6.83 -22.42
C GLY A 277 -12.38 -5.71 -21.47
N SER A 278 -11.66 -5.56 -20.36
CA SER A 278 -11.94 -4.52 -19.35
C SER A 278 -11.86 -3.10 -19.93
N TRP A 279 -11.05 -2.91 -20.98
CA TRP A 279 -10.75 -1.63 -21.60
C TRP A 279 -11.80 -1.10 -22.58
N ASN A 280 -12.22 -1.94 -23.53
CA ASN A 280 -13.17 -1.58 -24.59
C ASN A 280 -14.60 -2.08 -24.30
N GLY A 281 -14.87 -2.50 -23.07
CA GLY A 281 -16.17 -2.96 -22.58
C GLY A 281 -16.75 -2.09 -21.46
N THR A 282 -17.72 -2.63 -20.73
CA THR A 282 -18.51 -1.96 -19.69
C THR A 282 -17.70 -1.50 -18.45
N GLY A 283 -16.46 -1.97 -18.28
CA GLY A 283 -15.63 -1.69 -17.11
C GLY A 283 -14.99 -0.30 -17.15
N GLY A 284 -14.06 -0.08 -18.08
CA GLY A 284 -13.36 1.20 -18.25
C GLY A 284 -14.29 2.35 -18.62
N SER A 285 -15.39 2.09 -19.35
CA SER A 285 -16.36 3.13 -19.73
C SER A 285 -16.99 3.86 -18.54
N ARG A 286 -16.93 3.29 -17.33
CA ARG A 286 -17.48 3.88 -16.10
C ARG A 286 -16.77 5.16 -15.67
N PHE A 287 -15.50 5.33 -16.06
CA PHE A 287 -14.73 6.54 -15.78
C PHE A 287 -14.77 7.56 -16.94
N LEU A 288 -15.47 7.23 -18.04
CA LEU A 288 -15.69 8.12 -19.18
C LEU A 288 -16.97 8.96 -19.07
N THR A 289 -17.81 8.64 -18.08
CA THR A 289 -19.07 9.32 -17.76
C THR A 289 -18.98 9.88 -16.35
N PRO A 290 -19.94 10.72 -15.90
CA PRO A 290 -20.08 11.05 -14.47
C PRO A 290 -19.97 9.81 -13.59
N TYR A 291 -19.37 9.94 -12.40
CA TYR A 291 -19.25 8.83 -11.47
C TYR A 291 -19.06 9.28 -10.03
N ALA A 292 -19.39 8.36 -9.12
CA ALA A 292 -18.98 8.37 -7.73
C ALA A 292 -18.01 7.22 -7.46
N LEU A 293 -17.01 7.48 -6.62
CA LEU A 293 -15.98 6.55 -6.18
C LEU A 293 -15.99 6.50 -4.65
N TYR A 294 -15.79 5.31 -4.11
CA TYR A 294 -15.54 5.07 -2.69
C TYR A 294 -14.31 4.20 -2.49
N ALA A 295 -13.58 4.40 -1.40
CA ALA A 295 -12.50 3.52 -0.99
C ALA A 295 -12.29 3.48 0.53
N GLU A 296 -11.88 2.31 1.03
CA GLU A 296 -11.37 2.08 2.39
C GLU A 296 -9.87 1.77 2.32
N VAL A 297 -9.03 2.66 2.86
CA VAL A 297 -7.56 2.56 2.76
C VAL A 297 -6.84 2.85 4.07
N SER A 298 -5.71 2.17 4.28
CA SER A 298 -4.75 2.48 5.33
C SER A 298 -3.38 2.73 4.70
N SER A 299 -2.60 3.66 5.25
CA SER A 299 -1.26 3.98 4.74
C SER A 299 -0.32 4.33 5.89
N GLU A 300 0.86 3.72 5.94
CA GLU A 300 1.96 4.15 6.82
C GLU A 300 2.91 5.15 6.15
N GLY A 301 2.85 5.26 4.83
CA GLY A 301 3.55 6.28 4.08
C GLY A 301 2.86 7.62 4.25
N ASN A 302 3.65 8.70 4.22
CA ASN A 302 3.16 10.07 4.34
C ASN A 302 2.50 10.59 3.05
N ALA A 303 2.56 9.87 1.93
CA ALA A 303 1.83 10.25 0.73
C ALA A 303 1.32 9.00 0.03
N GLY A 304 0.36 9.18 -0.85
CA GLY A 304 -0.17 8.09 -1.65
C GLY A 304 -1.22 8.55 -2.63
N SER A 305 -1.87 7.59 -3.25
CA SER A 305 -3.05 7.82 -4.04
C SER A 305 -4.10 6.79 -3.71
N CYS A 306 -5.35 7.22 -3.84
CA CYS A 306 -6.51 6.41 -3.59
C CYS A 306 -7.47 6.58 -4.76
N GLY A 307 -7.05 6.19 -5.96
CA GLY A 307 -7.96 6.26 -7.09
C GLY A 307 -7.29 6.20 -8.45
N VAL A 308 -8.18 6.06 -9.41
CA VAL A 308 -7.95 5.83 -10.82
C VAL A 308 -7.13 6.95 -11.46
N VAL A 309 -5.93 6.62 -11.92
CA VAL A 309 -5.25 7.44 -12.93
C VAL A 309 -5.80 7.06 -14.29
N THR A 310 -6.59 7.95 -14.86
CA THR A 310 -6.77 7.99 -16.31
C THR A 310 -5.59 8.76 -16.89
N GLY A 311 -5.09 8.44 -18.08
CA GLY A 311 -3.91 9.10 -18.66
C GLY A 311 -4.04 10.60 -18.95
N ILE A 312 -5.07 11.30 -18.46
CA ILE A 312 -5.29 12.74 -18.56
C ILE A 312 -6.06 13.28 -17.33
N THR A 313 -6.03 14.60 -17.11
CA THR A 313 -5.51 15.26 -15.90
C THR A 313 -6.44 15.63 -14.73
N ASP A 314 -7.73 15.26 -14.62
CA ASP A 314 -8.59 16.00 -13.65
C ASP A 314 -9.29 15.22 -12.53
N THR A 315 -9.17 13.89 -12.47
CA THR A 315 -9.94 13.07 -11.52
C THR A 315 -9.09 12.06 -10.73
N PHE A 316 -7.92 12.50 -10.28
CA PHE A 316 -7.02 11.71 -9.45
C PHE A 316 -7.13 12.08 -7.97
N CYS A 317 -7.30 11.07 -7.11
CA CYS A 317 -7.34 11.26 -5.65
C CYS A 317 -5.92 11.10 -5.06
N THR A 318 -5.32 12.21 -4.64
CA THR A 318 -3.97 12.26 -4.06
C THR A 318 -4.03 12.48 -2.56
N ILE A 319 -3.31 11.68 -1.80
CA ILE A 319 -3.06 11.85 -0.36
C ILE A 319 -1.70 12.55 -0.20
N LEU A 320 -1.68 13.69 0.50
CA LEU A 320 -0.50 14.53 0.69
C LEU A 320 0.18 14.30 2.06
N PRO A 321 1.48 14.66 2.20
CA PRO A 321 2.28 14.58 3.44
C PRO A 321 1.63 15.07 4.73
N ASP A 322 0.76 16.06 4.64
CA ASP A 322 0.07 16.68 5.77
C ASP A 322 -1.27 16.00 6.11
N GLY A 323 -1.65 14.93 5.40
CA GLY A 323 -2.92 14.24 5.56
C GLY A 323 -4.10 14.95 4.86
N SER A 324 -3.84 15.99 4.06
CA SER A 324 -4.87 16.50 3.15
C SER A 324 -5.06 15.53 1.97
N VAL A 325 -6.27 15.53 1.40
CA VAL A 325 -6.60 14.73 0.22
C VAL A 325 -7.18 15.65 -0.83
N THR A 326 -6.68 15.52 -2.06
CA THR A 326 -7.10 16.33 -3.20
C THR A 326 -7.66 15.46 -4.31
N PHE A 327 -8.63 15.99 -5.03
CA PHE A 327 -9.21 15.36 -6.22
C PHE A 327 -8.91 16.21 -7.47
N ALA A 328 -7.70 16.05 -8.01
CA ALA A 328 -7.17 16.73 -9.19
C ALA A 328 -5.79 16.18 -9.62
N GLN A 329 -5.40 16.43 -10.87
CA GLN A 329 -4.02 16.27 -11.36
C GLN A 329 -3.70 17.24 -12.54
N GLY A 330 -4.25 18.45 -12.54
CA GLY A 330 -4.27 19.33 -13.72
C GLY A 330 -4.52 20.81 -13.41
N GLY A 331 -4.60 21.65 -14.45
CA GLY A 331 -4.69 23.12 -14.37
C GLY A 331 -6.01 23.71 -13.84
N GLY A 332 -6.94 22.87 -13.38
CA GLY A 332 -8.19 23.28 -12.73
C GLY A 332 -8.11 23.36 -11.20
N ILE A 333 -9.17 23.85 -10.56
CA ILE A 333 -9.24 23.93 -9.09
C ILE A 333 -9.43 22.52 -8.51
N SER A 334 -8.65 22.19 -7.48
CA SER A 334 -8.78 20.94 -6.74
C SER A 334 -9.95 21.03 -5.77
N ALA A 335 -10.80 19.99 -5.74
CA ALA A 335 -11.54 19.72 -4.52
C ALA A 335 -10.54 19.18 -3.49
N SER A 336 -10.57 19.69 -2.27
CA SER A 336 -9.59 19.34 -1.22
C SER A 336 -10.25 19.30 0.14
N VAL A 337 -9.89 18.32 0.97
CA VAL A 337 -10.15 18.35 2.42
C VAL A 337 -8.89 18.84 3.16
N PRO A 338 -9.02 19.47 4.34
CA PRO A 338 -7.89 20.04 5.07
C PRO A 338 -6.84 19.01 5.50
N ALA A 339 -5.65 19.51 5.86
CA ALA A 339 -4.59 18.71 6.51
C ALA A 339 -5.11 17.96 7.74
N GLY A 340 -4.55 16.78 8.00
CA GLY A 340 -4.91 15.91 9.11
C GLY A 340 -6.24 15.15 8.95
N THR A 341 -6.99 15.37 7.87
CA THR A 341 -8.26 14.66 7.63
C THR A 341 -8.01 13.17 7.34
N PHE A 342 -7.03 12.88 6.48
CA PHE A 342 -6.48 11.54 6.33
C PHE A 342 -5.50 11.26 7.47
N VAL A 343 -5.73 10.15 8.18
CA VAL A 343 -4.91 9.75 9.31
C VAL A 343 -4.00 8.61 8.89
N PHE A 344 -2.69 8.87 8.91
CA PHE A 344 -1.68 7.85 8.62
C PHE A 344 -1.57 6.82 9.75
N GLY A 345 -1.27 5.58 9.36
CA GLY A 345 -1.12 4.42 10.23
C GLY A 345 -1.86 3.22 9.66
N LEU A 346 -1.24 2.04 9.75
CA LEU A 346 -1.89 0.80 9.29
C LEU A 346 -3.07 0.38 10.18
N GLY A 347 -3.12 0.86 11.43
CA GLY A 347 -4.25 0.64 12.34
C GLY A 347 -5.48 1.50 12.04
N THR A 348 -5.36 2.49 11.15
CA THR A 348 -6.44 3.42 10.84
C THR A 348 -6.96 3.16 9.43
N VAL A 349 -8.24 2.86 9.31
CA VAL A 349 -8.93 2.77 8.02
C VAL A 349 -9.56 4.12 7.71
N ASN A 350 -9.10 4.75 6.65
CA ASN A 350 -9.66 5.99 6.12
C ASN A 350 -10.71 5.65 5.06
N LYS A 351 -11.84 6.33 5.12
CA LYS A 351 -12.90 6.23 4.10
C LYS A 351 -12.83 7.46 3.21
N ILE A 352 -12.70 7.26 1.90
CA ILE A 352 -12.59 8.32 0.90
C ILE A 352 -13.75 8.19 -0.09
N GLY A 353 -14.48 9.28 -0.29
CA GLY A 353 -15.48 9.43 -1.34
C GLY A 353 -15.07 10.52 -2.31
N ALA A 354 -15.19 10.29 -3.61
CA ALA A 354 -14.91 11.29 -4.63
C ALA A 354 -15.94 11.19 -5.76
N GLN A 355 -16.31 12.34 -6.34
CA GLN A 355 -17.32 12.36 -7.39
C GLN A 355 -17.08 13.48 -8.40
N VAL A 356 -17.52 13.23 -9.64
CA VAL A 356 -17.50 14.21 -10.73
C VAL A 356 -18.77 14.09 -11.58
N ASN A 357 -19.40 15.22 -11.94
CA ASN A 357 -20.59 15.24 -12.80
C ASN A 357 -20.31 15.72 -14.23
N ALA A 358 -21.34 15.66 -15.08
CA ALA A 358 -21.24 16.00 -16.51
C ALA A 358 -20.83 17.45 -16.77
N SER A 359 -21.13 18.35 -15.82
CA SER A 359 -20.75 19.77 -15.87
C SER A 359 -19.33 20.02 -15.36
N GLY A 360 -18.59 18.97 -15.00
CA GLY A 360 -17.24 19.07 -14.46
C GLY A 360 -17.18 19.54 -13.01
N GLN A 361 -18.28 19.49 -12.26
CA GLN A 361 -18.25 19.74 -10.82
C GLN A 361 -17.64 18.54 -10.11
N LYS A 362 -16.74 18.80 -9.17
CA LYS A 362 -16.00 17.81 -8.40
C LYS A 362 -16.22 18.03 -6.91
N GLN A 363 -16.32 16.95 -6.15
CA GLN A 363 -16.36 17.01 -4.69
C GLN A 363 -15.70 15.76 -4.11
N LEU A 364 -15.13 15.90 -2.92
CA LEU A 364 -14.59 14.76 -2.19
C LEU A 364 -14.97 14.83 -0.71
N ALA A 365 -14.95 13.68 -0.04
CA ALA A 365 -15.01 13.59 1.41
C ALA A 365 -14.01 12.57 1.92
N VAL A 366 -13.47 12.81 3.11
CA VAL A 366 -12.61 11.88 3.83
C VAL A 366 -13.04 11.85 5.28
N ASN A 367 -13.30 10.66 5.82
CA ASN A 367 -13.64 10.47 7.23
C ASN A 367 -14.77 11.41 7.72
N GLY A 368 -15.80 11.63 6.88
CA GLY A 368 -16.93 12.50 7.19
C GLY A 368 -16.67 14.00 7.05
N VAL A 369 -15.47 14.42 6.63
CA VAL A 369 -15.15 15.82 6.29
C VAL A 369 -15.31 15.99 4.78
N VAL A 370 -16.19 16.90 4.37
CA VAL A 370 -16.50 17.14 2.94
C VAL A 370 -15.82 18.40 2.44
N SER A 371 -15.26 18.35 1.23
CA SER A 371 -14.70 19.51 0.56
C SER A 371 -15.80 20.46 0.05
N SER A 372 -15.41 21.68 -0.28
CA SER A 372 -16.19 22.52 -1.20
C SER A 372 -16.31 21.84 -2.57
N VAL A 373 -17.35 22.23 -3.32
CA VAL A 373 -17.51 21.81 -4.72
C VAL A 373 -16.52 22.62 -5.57
N ALA A 374 -15.63 21.93 -6.26
CA ALA A 374 -14.74 22.50 -7.26
C ALA A 374 -15.31 22.32 -8.68
N THR A 375 -14.72 22.99 -9.66
CA THR A 375 -15.11 22.89 -11.08
C THR A 375 -13.92 22.46 -11.93
N GLY A 376 -14.15 22.22 -13.23
CA GLY A 376 -13.10 21.87 -14.18
C GLY A 376 -12.71 20.38 -14.17
N GLY A 377 -13.57 19.50 -13.65
CA GLY A 377 -13.47 18.07 -13.93
C GLY A 377 -13.73 17.80 -15.42
N THR A 378 -12.90 16.97 -16.04
CA THR A 378 -13.03 16.58 -17.44
C THR A 378 -13.09 15.06 -17.56
N PHE A 379 -13.81 14.58 -18.58
CA PHE A 379 -13.81 13.16 -18.96
C PHE A 379 -13.06 13.04 -20.28
N PRO A 380 -12.07 12.15 -20.37
CA PRO A 380 -11.34 11.99 -21.61
C PRO A 380 -12.21 11.28 -22.66
N ALA A 381 -11.93 11.49 -23.95
CA ALA A 381 -12.60 10.73 -25.01
C ALA A 381 -12.24 9.22 -24.98
N SER A 382 -11.12 8.90 -24.32
CA SER A 382 -10.62 7.55 -24.08
C SER A 382 -9.69 7.56 -22.86
N LEU A 383 -9.73 6.52 -22.04
CA LEU A 383 -8.75 6.35 -20.95
C LEU A 383 -7.37 5.98 -21.55
N ALA A 384 -6.30 5.93 -20.74
CA ALA A 384 -5.01 5.30 -21.13
C ALA A 384 -4.61 4.14 -20.21
N HIS A 385 -4.90 4.29 -18.91
CA HIS A 385 -4.94 3.21 -17.93
C HIS A 385 -5.92 3.57 -16.81
N ILE A 386 -6.08 2.67 -15.84
CA ILE A 386 -6.67 2.81 -14.52
C ILE A 386 -5.70 2.09 -13.59
N ASP A 387 -5.18 2.76 -12.57
CA ASP A 387 -4.37 2.15 -11.52
C ASP A 387 -5.02 2.37 -10.15
N ILE A 388 -5.14 1.32 -9.34
CA ILE A 388 -5.70 1.41 -8.00
C ILE A 388 -4.55 1.49 -6.97
N ALA A 389 -4.65 2.49 -6.10
CA ALA A 389 -3.68 2.81 -5.05
C ALA A 389 -2.27 3.20 -5.55
N THR A 390 -2.13 3.58 -6.81
CA THR A 390 -0.89 4.10 -7.38
C THR A 390 -1.17 4.95 -8.63
N ASN A 391 -0.17 5.72 -9.07
CA ASN A 391 -0.16 6.36 -10.38
C ASN A 391 0.72 5.61 -11.39
N GLY A 392 0.49 4.30 -11.50
CA GLY A 392 1.24 3.41 -12.38
C GLY A 392 2.65 3.10 -11.86
N VAL A 393 3.66 3.65 -12.53
CA VAL A 393 5.07 3.55 -12.09
C VAL A 393 5.54 4.77 -11.31
N GLY A 394 4.64 5.71 -11.06
CA GLY A 394 4.97 6.99 -10.42
C GLY A 394 5.17 6.91 -8.91
N SER A 395 5.51 8.06 -8.35
CA SER A 395 5.88 8.26 -6.95
C SER A 395 4.72 8.18 -5.95
N ARG A 396 3.46 8.10 -6.40
CA ARG A 396 2.28 8.27 -5.55
C ARG A 396 1.60 6.94 -5.24
N SER A 397 2.39 5.94 -4.87
CA SER A 397 1.84 4.66 -4.41
C SER A 397 1.34 4.79 -2.98
N LEU A 398 0.19 4.19 -2.67
CA LEU A 398 -0.21 3.91 -1.29
C LEU A 398 0.84 2.98 -0.67
N TRP A 399 1.09 3.17 0.63
CA TRP A 399 2.01 2.37 1.45
C TRP A 399 1.21 1.63 2.51
N GLY A 400 0.43 0.64 2.10
CA GLY A 400 -0.48 -0.06 2.99
C GLY A 400 -1.63 -0.76 2.28
N PRO A 401 -2.59 -1.30 3.05
CA PRO A 401 -3.70 -2.04 2.49
C PRO A 401 -4.83 -1.12 2.02
N MET A 402 -5.44 -1.50 0.89
CA MET A 402 -6.78 -1.07 0.50
C MET A 402 -7.74 -2.23 0.73
N LYS A 403 -8.73 -1.98 1.58
CA LYS A 403 -9.72 -2.97 1.97
C LYS A 403 -10.87 -3.05 0.99
N LYS A 404 -11.35 -1.91 0.51
CA LYS A 404 -12.51 -1.82 -0.35
C LYS A 404 -12.37 -0.71 -1.37
N ILE A 405 -12.92 -0.92 -2.55
CA ILE A 405 -13.15 0.12 -3.55
C ILE A 405 -14.51 -0.08 -4.18
N ALA A 406 -15.24 0.99 -4.43
CA ALA A 406 -16.49 0.92 -5.15
C ALA A 406 -16.60 2.06 -6.16
N ILE A 407 -17.23 1.78 -7.30
CA ILE A 407 -17.53 2.78 -8.33
C ILE A 407 -18.97 2.64 -8.79
N GLU A 408 -19.64 3.78 -8.95
CA GLU A 408 -20.93 3.85 -9.60
C GLU A 408 -20.94 4.90 -10.72
N PRO A 409 -21.18 4.50 -11.99
CA PRO A 409 -21.32 5.44 -13.09
C PRO A 409 -22.66 6.19 -13.02
N ASN A 410 -22.71 7.38 -13.59
CA ASN A 410 -23.87 8.25 -13.68
C ASN A 410 -24.53 8.62 -12.34
N VAL A 411 -23.75 8.57 -11.26
CA VAL A 411 -24.17 8.99 -9.92
C VAL A 411 -23.40 10.22 -9.47
N PHE A 412 -24.13 11.17 -8.88
CA PHE A 412 -23.57 12.29 -8.14
C PHE A 412 -24.36 12.44 -6.84
N LEU A 413 -23.72 12.13 -5.73
CA LEU A 413 -24.29 12.15 -4.39
C LEU A 413 -24.49 13.59 -3.92
N THR A 414 -25.51 13.80 -3.10
CA THR A 414 -25.63 15.04 -2.32
C THR A 414 -24.47 15.16 -1.33
N THR A 415 -24.12 16.37 -0.90
CA THR A 415 -23.10 16.60 0.14
C THR A 415 -23.34 15.74 1.39
N ALA A 416 -24.58 15.60 1.83
CA ALA A 416 -24.94 14.79 2.99
C ALA A 416 -24.74 13.28 2.75
N GLN A 417 -25.09 12.78 1.57
CA GLN A 417 -24.81 11.39 1.19
C GLN A 417 -23.31 11.13 1.10
N LEU A 418 -22.53 12.03 0.49
CA LEU A 418 -21.08 11.91 0.40
C LEU A 418 -20.41 11.95 1.78
N GLN A 419 -20.92 12.80 2.68
CA GLN A 419 -20.49 12.82 4.08
C GLN A 419 -20.76 11.48 4.76
N LYS A 420 -22.01 11.02 4.71
CA LYS A 420 -22.46 9.76 5.34
C LYS A 420 -21.75 8.53 4.80
N LEU A 421 -21.40 8.54 3.51
CA LEU A 421 -20.61 7.49 2.86
C LEU A 421 -19.23 7.33 3.52
N THR A 422 -18.66 8.41 4.06
CA THR A 422 -17.29 8.44 4.59
C THR A 422 -17.18 8.54 6.11
N THR A 423 -18.30 8.61 6.84
CA THR A 423 -18.36 8.35 8.29
C THR A 423 -18.38 6.86 8.54
#